data_AF-A0A2H3K7A7-F1
#
_entry.id   AF-A0A2H3K7A7-F1
#
_cell.length_a   1.000
_cell.length_b   1.000
_cell.length_c   1.000
_cell.angle_alpha   90.00
_cell.angle_beta   90.00
_cell.angle_gamma   90.00
#
_symmetry.space_group_name_H-M   'P 1'
#
loop_
_entity.id
_entity.type
_entity.pdbx_description
1 polymer ?
#
loop_
_entity_poly.entity_id
_entity_poly.type
_entity_poly.pdbx_seq_one_letter_code
_entity_poly.pdbx_strand_id
1 'polypeptide(L)'
;MDPSRNASAVDIRAIFPSLRCRPPAVFQDTIWLGGEHDGYRLCTLNDYPKCRENRPCLYKPTSASDRFLDLAASYQAQLSFGLIEAVVGEKFAEVQLLRPRNGDHVISSDGFRQIILSWQRRILALEDDRDTRRQWMARADTALKQAMSLLLMILMPLNNPFFRARLHIDTVGRIFQMLAAIAETLAFTKQLLRVQATTQNLKYSFVNMTFDAYQRDMISIGWCPFTVQLMAAEVCRTAYASTVRPFIRGDLGKKGHSACDKGGCIVNNINCATYVVQHTSPTCGCDPKGPPLEDVVDALQ
;
A
#
# COMPACT_ATOMS: atom_id res chain seq x y z
N MET A 1 -12.65 37.42 40.57
CA MET A 1 -11.53 36.80 39.84
C MET A 1 -11.20 35.50 40.57
N ASP A 2 -11.70 34.39 40.05
CA ASP A 2 -11.62 33.07 40.68
C ASP A 2 -10.77 32.16 39.77
N PRO A 3 -9.55 31.76 40.17
CA PRO A 3 -8.69 30.90 39.38
C PRO A 3 -8.78 29.46 39.90
N SER A 4 -9.83 28.74 39.52
CA SER A 4 -9.96 27.31 39.86
C SER A 4 -10.66 26.49 38.77
N ARG A 5 -10.06 26.46 37.58
CA ARG A 5 -10.33 25.40 36.57
C ARG A 5 -9.06 24.58 36.36
N ASN A 6 -8.83 23.63 37.27
CA ASN A 6 -7.91 22.51 37.05
C ASN A 6 -8.58 21.56 36.06
N ALA A 7 -8.26 21.69 34.77
CA ALA A 7 -8.53 20.65 33.80
C ALA A 7 -7.62 19.45 34.11
N SER A 8 -8.19 18.36 34.61
CA SER A 8 -7.47 17.10 34.72
C SER A 8 -7.07 16.65 33.32
N ALA A 9 -5.78 16.72 33.00
CA ALA A 9 -5.25 16.11 31.81
C ALA A 9 -5.55 14.61 31.87
N VAL A 10 -6.48 14.15 31.02
CA VAL A 10 -6.73 12.73 30.81
C VAL A 10 -5.42 12.13 30.35
N ASP A 11 -4.82 11.28 31.16
CA ASP A 11 -3.62 10.55 30.78
C ASP A 11 -3.98 9.55 29.68
N ILE A 12 -3.80 9.97 28.43
CA ILE A 12 -4.06 9.16 27.22
C ILE A 12 -3.27 7.84 27.27
N ARG A 13 -2.17 7.77 28.04
CA ARG A 13 -1.39 6.54 28.21
C ARG A 13 -2.11 5.49 29.06
N ALA A 14 -3.06 5.87 29.91
CA ALA A 14 -3.85 4.96 30.72
C ALA A 14 -4.98 4.26 29.95
N ILE A 15 -5.40 4.80 28.79
CA ILE A 15 -6.48 4.23 27.96
C ILE A 15 -5.97 3.10 27.05
N PHE A 16 -4.67 3.04 26.79
CA PHE A 16 -4.05 2.04 25.91
C PHE A 16 -2.89 1.33 26.61
N PRO A 17 -3.16 0.33 27.48
CA PRO A 17 -2.12 -0.40 28.16
C PRO A 17 -1.26 -1.16 27.14
N SER A 18 0.00 -0.74 27.00
CA SER A 18 1.12 -1.49 26.41
C SER A 18 0.80 -2.37 25.20
N LEU A 19 0.01 -1.90 24.23
CA LEU A 19 0.06 -2.46 22.89
C LEU A 19 1.47 -2.15 22.38
N ARG A 20 2.34 -3.15 22.34
CA ARG A 20 3.50 -3.12 21.45
C ARG A 20 2.92 -3.07 20.04
N CYS A 21 2.50 -1.88 19.61
CA CYS A 21 1.94 -1.64 18.29
C CYS A 21 3.03 -2.01 17.31
N ARG A 22 2.88 -3.19 16.70
CA ARG A 22 3.68 -3.53 15.53
C ARG A 22 3.50 -2.37 14.56
N PRO A 23 4.59 -1.80 14.04
CA PRO A 23 4.48 -0.68 13.12
C PRO A 23 3.58 -1.07 11.94
N PRO A 24 2.82 -0.11 11.40
CA PRO A 24 1.86 -0.38 10.34
C PRO A 24 2.57 -1.01 9.14
N ALA A 25 2.00 -2.11 8.65
CA ALA A 25 2.50 -2.79 7.46
C ALA A 25 2.23 -1.93 6.21
N VAL A 26 3.22 -1.85 5.31
CA VAL A 26 3.07 -1.13 4.03
C VAL A 26 2.22 -1.93 3.05
N PHE A 27 2.32 -3.26 3.12
CA PHE A 27 1.56 -4.21 2.33
C PHE A 27 1.40 -5.53 3.09
N GLN A 28 0.41 -6.34 2.71
CA GLN A 28 0.24 -7.68 3.27
C GLN A 28 1.32 -8.63 2.75
N ASP A 29 1.68 -9.59 3.60
CA ASP A 29 2.56 -10.69 3.20
C ASP A 29 2.05 -11.41 1.97
N THR A 30 2.93 -11.51 0.99
CA THR A 30 2.60 -12.01 -0.34
C THR A 30 3.53 -13.16 -0.69
N ILE A 31 3.01 -14.22 -1.32
CA ILE A 31 3.80 -15.38 -1.72
C ILE A 31 5.03 -14.98 -2.53
N TRP A 32 6.18 -15.58 -2.22
CA TRP A 32 7.38 -15.46 -3.02
C TRP A 32 7.42 -16.57 -4.06
N LEU A 33 7.57 -16.21 -5.34
CA LEU A 33 7.59 -17.17 -6.45
C LEU A 33 8.99 -17.76 -6.72
N GLY A 34 10.00 -17.42 -5.91
CA GLY A 34 11.34 -18.03 -6.00
C GLY A 34 12.30 -17.39 -7.00
N GLY A 35 12.15 -16.11 -7.34
CA GLY A 35 13.02 -15.43 -8.30
C GLY A 35 14.35 -14.99 -7.70
N GLU A 36 15.40 -15.82 -7.84
CA GLU A 36 16.73 -15.59 -7.24
C GLU A 36 17.24 -14.14 -7.37
N HIS A 37 17.60 -13.56 -6.23
CA HIS A 37 18.02 -12.18 -6.10
C HIS A 37 19.45 -12.04 -5.56
N ASP A 38 19.81 -12.83 -4.56
CA ASP A 38 21.13 -12.81 -3.92
C ASP A 38 22.25 -13.27 -4.88
N GLY A 39 23.50 -12.89 -4.61
CA GLY A 39 24.67 -13.28 -5.41
C GLY A 39 24.91 -12.46 -6.70
N TYR A 40 23.96 -11.62 -7.11
CA TYR A 40 24.11 -10.75 -8.29
C TYR A 40 24.57 -9.33 -7.91
N ARG A 41 25.22 -8.62 -8.83
CA ARG A 41 25.66 -7.22 -8.63
C ARG A 41 24.48 -6.23 -8.62
N LEU A 42 24.72 -5.03 -8.06
CA LEU A 42 23.78 -3.91 -8.15
C LEU A 42 23.66 -3.47 -9.62
N CYS A 43 22.46 -3.22 -10.09
CA CYS A 43 22.20 -2.79 -11.47
C CYS A 43 21.00 -1.85 -11.56
N THR A 44 20.77 -1.27 -12.73
CA THR A 44 19.54 -0.53 -12.99
C THR A 44 18.34 -1.49 -13.06
N LEU A 45 17.13 -0.98 -12.90
CA LEU A 45 15.92 -1.81 -13.03
C LEU A 45 15.82 -2.46 -14.43
N ASN A 46 16.21 -1.74 -15.49
CA ASN A 46 16.18 -2.24 -16.85
C ASN A 46 17.24 -3.32 -17.13
N ASP A 47 18.39 -3.26 -16.45
CA ASP A 47 19.46 -4.26 -16.58
C ASP A 47 19.28 -5.45 -15.63
N TYR A 48 18.25 -5.43 -14.78
CA TYR A 48 17.97 -6.49 -13.82
C TYR A 48 17.81 -7.88 -14.46
N PRO A 49 17.06 -8.05 -15.56
CA PRO A 49 16.93 -9.35 -16.23
C PRO A 49 18.26 -9.80 -16.84
N LYS A 50 19.02 -8.88 -17.43
CA LYS A 50 20.32 -9.17 -18.07
C LYS A 50 21.34 -9.67 -17.06
N CYS A 51 21.36 -9.10 -15.85
CA CYS A 51 22.26 -9.56 -14.80
C CYS A 51 21.97 -10.99 -14.35
N ARG A 52 20.79 -11.54 -14.68
CA ARG A 52 20.30 -12.86 -14.27
C ARG A 52 20.03 -13.79 -15.45
N GLU A 53 20.47 -13.43 -16.66
CA GLU A 53 20.25 -14.22 -17.87
C GLU A 53 20.92 -15.61 -17.80
N ASN A 54 22.10 -15.67 -17.16
CA ASN A 54 22.87 -16.90 -16.98
C ASN A 54 22.60 -17.60 -15.64
N ARG A 55 21.45 -17.32 -15.00
CA ARG A 55 21.13 -17.98 -13.72
C ARG A 55 21.02 -19.49 -13.92
N PRO A 56 21.59 -20.31 -13.02
CA PRO A 56 21.33 -21.73 -13.01
C PRO A 56 19.82 -21.94 -12.79
N CYS A 57 19.14 -22.48 -13.80
CA CYS A 57 17.73 -22.82 -13.64
C CYS A 57 17.65 -24.02 -12.67
N LEU A 58 17.25 -23.75 -11.42
CA LEU A 58 17.22 -24.76 -10.34
C LEU A 58 16.34 -25.97 -10.67
N TYR A 59 15.36 -25.78 -11.55
CA TYR A 59 14.55 -26.86 -12.10
C TYR A 59 14.52 -26.75 -13.63
N LYS A 60 14.50 -27.88 -14.35
CA LYS A 60 14.27 -27.85 -15.80
C LYS A 60 12.77 -27.68 -16.05
N PRO A 61 12.30 -26.59 -16.68
CA PRO A 61 10.88 -26.42 -16.96
C PRO A 61 10.37 -27.57 -17.80
N THR A 62 9.38 -28.31 -17.29
CA THR A 62 8.81 -29.48 -17.98
C THR A 62 7.59 -29.10 -18.81
N SER A 63 6.92 -28.01 -18.44
CA SER A 63 5.71 -27.52 -19.09
C SER A 63 5.84 -26.06 -19.56
N ALA A 64 4.92 -25.61 -20.41
CA ALA A 64 4.81 -24.19 -20.74
C ALA A 64 4.46 -23.34 -19.50
N SER A 65 3.63 -23.88 -18.59
CA SER A 65 3.26 -23.22 -17.34
C SER A 65 4.49 -22.96 -16.46
N ASP A 66 5.42 -23.92 -16.41
CA ASP A 66 6.64 -23.83 -15.60
C ASP A 66 7.55 -22.69 -16.09
N ARG A 67 7.60 -22.47 -17.42
CA ARG A 67 8.33 -21.34 -18.02
C ARG A 67 7.69 -20.00 -17.70
N PHE A 68 6.36 -19.94 -17.68
CA PHE A 68 5.65 -18.72 -17.28
C PHE A 68 5.77 -18.45 -15.78
N LEU A 69 5.85 -19.49 -14.95
CA LEU A 69 6.11 -19.34 -13.52
C LEU A 69 7.51 -18.76 -13.28
N ASP A 70 8.53 -19.28 -13.98
CA ASP A 70 9.90 -18.76 -13.93
C ASP A 70 9.96 -17.27 -14.36
N LEU A 71 9.22 -16.91 -15.41
CA LEU A 71 9.09 -15.54 -15.87
C LEU A 71 8.33 -14.65 -14.87
N ALA A 72 7.24 -15.15 -14.27
CA ALA A 72 6.47 -14.46 -13.24
C ALA A 72 7.33 -14.20 -11.99
N ALA A 73 8.13 -15.18 -11.57
CA ALA A 73 9.09 -15.05 -10.49
C ALA A 73 10.15 -13.98 -10.79
N SER A 74 10.68 -13.95 -12.02
CA SER A 74 11.60 -12.90 -12.46
C SER A 74 10.99 -11.50 -12.41
N TYR A 75 9.75 -11.33 -12.88
CA TYR A 75 9.09 -10.02 -12.80
C TYR A 75 8.79 -9.62 -11.36
N GLN A 76 8.36 -10.56 -10.51
CA GLN A 76 8.16 -10.30 -9.09
C GLN A 76 9.47 -9.85 -8.44
N ALA A 77 10.58 -10.55 -8.70
CA ALA A 77 11.91 -10.19 -8.20
C ALA A 77 12.38 -8.83 -8.70
N GLN A 78 12.19 -8.55 -9.99
CA GLN A 78 12.59 -7.29 -10.62
C GLN A 78 11.81 -6.10 -10.04
N LEU A 79 10.49 -6.23 -9.87
CA LEU A 79 9.62 -5.15 -9.39
C LEU A 79 9.60 -5.00 -7.86
N SER A 80 10.13 -5.98 -7.12
CA SER A 80 10.35 -5.87 -5.67
C SER A 80 11.82 -5.50 -5.40
N PHE A 81 12.71 -6.49 -5.39
CA PHE A 81 14.12 -6.29 -5.08
C PHE A 81 14.82 -5.36 -6.05
N GLY A 82 14.71 -5.62 -7.37
CA GLY A 82 15.39 -4.81 -8.39
C GLY A 82 14.99 -3.34 -8.35
N LEU A 83 13.71 -3.05 -8.11
CA LEU A 83 13.20 -1.69 -7.98
C LEU A 83 13.74 -1.01 -6.72
N ILE A 84 13.68 -1.69 -5.57
CA ILE A 84 14.18 -1.14 -4.31
C ILE A 84 15.67 -0.82 -4.45
N GLU A 85 16.47 -1.75 -4.93
CA GLU A 85 17.91 -1.55 -5.15
C GLU A 85 18.21 -0.41 -6.12
N ALA A 86 17.48 -0.33 -7.24
CA ALA A 86 17.69 0.72 -8.24
C ALA A 86 17.34 2.12 -7.71
N VAL A 87 16.34 2.23 -6.82
CA VAL A 87 15.94 3.49 -6.19
C VAL A 87 16.86 3.87 -5.02
N VAL A 88 17.14 2.90 -4.16
CA VAL A 88 17.92 3.10 -2.92
C VAL A 88 19.43 3.20 -3.21
N GLY A 89 19.88 2.63 -4.32
CA GLY A 89 21.26 2.64 -4.77
C GLY A 89 22.19 1.77 -3.91
N GLU A 90 21.64 0.75 -3.25
CA GLU A 90 22.35 -0.12 -2.30
C GLU A 90 21.85 -1.55 -2.44
N LYS A 91 22.75 -2.50 -2.22
CA LYS A 91 22.43 -3.92 -2.15
C LYS A 91 21.80 -4.29 -0.83
N PHE A 92 20.86 -5.23 -0.84
CA PHE A 92 20.39 -5.86 0.38
C PHE A 92 20.13 -7.35 0.15
N ALA A 93 20.15 -8.13 1.22
CA ALA A 93 19.99 -9.58 1.15
C ALA A 93 18.50 -9.98 1.13
N GLU A 94 18.19 -11.10 0.49
CA GLU A 94 16.82 -11.64 0.42
C GLU A 94 16.14 -11.74 1.79
N VAL A 95 16.88 -12.18 2.81
CA VAL A 95 16.40 -12.32 4.21
C VAL A 95 15.84 -11.02 4.81
N GLN A 96 16.16 -9.85 4.22
CA GLN A 96 15.60 -8.59 4.68
C GLN A 96 14.16 -8.37 4.20
N LEU A 97 13.73 -8.99 3.10
CA LEU A 97 12.34 -8.90 2.62
C LEU A 97 11.58 -10.22 2.72
N LEU A 98 12.28 -11.35 2.67
CA LEU A 98 11.70 -12.68 2.74
C LEU A 98 11.60 -13.16 4.18
N ARG A 99 10.48 -13.80 4.50
CA ARG A 99 10.33 -14.56 5.74
C ARG A 99 9.71 -15.93 5.48
N PRO A 100 10.08 -16.96 6.25
CA PRO A 100 9.42 -18.25 6.18
C PRO A 100 7.98 -18.16 6.72
N ARG A 101 7.06 -18.86 6.06
CA ARG A 101 5.66 -19.01 6.47
C ARG A 101 5.12 -20.34 5.95
N ASN A 102 4.80 -21.25 6.87
CA ASN A 102 4.21 -22.57 6.57
C ASN A 102 5.04 -23.42 5.58
N GLY A 103 6.37 -23.35 5.62
CA GLY A 103 7.25 -24.08 4.69
C GLY A 103 7.58 -23.33 3.40
N ASP A 104 6.84 -22.28 3.08
CA ASP A 104 7.11 -21.38 1.95
C ASP A 104 7.79 -20.08 2.41
N HIS A 105 8.17 -19.25 1.45
CA HIS A 105 8.64 -17.88 1.69
C HIS A 105 7.58 -16.86 1.26
N VAL A 106 7.50 -15.76 2.00
CA VAL A 106 6.65 -14.61 1.66
C VAL A 106 7.48 -13.33 1.69
N ILE A 107 7.18 -12.40 0.78
CA ILE A 107 7.67 -11.03 0.84
C ILE A 107 6.88 -10.30 1.92
N SER A 108 7.59 -9.71 2.89
CA SER A 108 7.03 -9.01 4.04
C SER A 108 7.44 -7.54 4.06
N SER A 109 6.58 -6.67 4.59
CA SER A 109 6.89 -5.24 4.69
C SER A 109 7.83 -4.87 5.84
N ASP A 110 8.12 -5.80 6.76
CA ASP A 110 8.87 -5.51 7.99
C ASP A 110 10.28 -4.95 7.70
N GLY A 111 11.07 -5.64 6.88
CA GLY A 111 12.41 -5.13 6.53
C GLY A 111 12.40 -4.08 5.44
N PHE A 112 11.35 -4.01 4.61
CA PHE A 112 11.19 -2.92 3.63
C PHE A 112 11.22 -1.55 4.31
N ARG A 113 10.54 -1.41 5.45
CA ARG A 113 10.55 -0.17 6.24
C ARG A 113 11.96 0.25 6.65
N GLN A 114 12.79 -0.70 7.09
CA GLN A 114 14.16 -0.41 7.51
C GLN A 114 15.03 0.06 6.34
N ILE A 115 14.83 -0.53 5.16
CA ILE A 115 15.50 -0.10 3.92
C ILE A 115 15.11 1.34 3.59
N ILE A 116 13.82 1.68 3.63
CA ILE A 116 13.33 3.05 3.39
C ILE A 116 13.92 4.05 4.39
N LEU A 117 13.92 3.74 5.68
CA LEU A 117 14.48 4.61 6.73
C LEU A 117 16.00 4.78 6.58
N SER A 118 16.72 3.73 6.19
CA SER A 118 18.16 3.82 5.86
C SER A 118 18.39 4.77 4.69
N TRP A 119 17.62 4.60 3.62
CA TRP A 119 17.69 5.44 2.43
C TRP A 119 17.42 6.92 2.72
N GLN A 120 16.36 7.23 3.49
CA GLN A 120 16.05 8.58 3.94
C GLN A 120 17.21 9.22 4.69
N ARG A 121 17.78 8.50 5.67
CA ARG A 121 18.95 8.99 6.44
C ARG A 121 20.14 9.28 5.54
N ARG A 122 20.45 8.41 4.59
CA ARG A 122 21.56 8.62 3.64
C ARG A 122 21.35 9.85 2.76
N ILE A 123 20.12 10.08 2.29
CA ILE A 123 19.81 11.27 1.48
C ILE A 123 19.89 12.55 2.31
N LEU A 124 19.38 12.52 3.55
CA LEU A 124 19.44 13.69 4.45
C LEU A 124 20.87 14.03 4.84
N ALA A 125 21.76 13.03 4.96
CA ALA A 125 23.19 13.25 5.20
C ALA A 125 23.92 13.92 4.02
N LEU A 126 23.31 14.01 2.83
CA LEU A 126 23.84 14.75 1.67
C LEU A 126 23.33 16.19 1.63
N GLU A 127 23.14 16.83 2.78
CA GLU A 127 22.55 18.19 2.86
C GLU A 127 23.34 19.20 2.01
N ASP A 128 24.67 19.12 2.09
CA ASP A 128 25.60 20.02 1.39
C ASP A 128 25.94 19.55 -0.04
N ASP A 129 25.80 18.26 -0.35
CA ASP A 129 26.09 17.69 -1.67
C ASP A 129 24.83 17.63 -2.55
N ARG A 130 24.46 18.82 -3.06
CA ARG A 130 23.26 19.00 -3.89
C ARG A 130 23.31 18.21 -5.19
N ASP A 131 24.49 18.03 -5.78
CA ASP A 131 24.65 17.39 -7.08
C ASP A 131 24.53 15.87 -6.97
N THR A 132 25.19 15.25 -5.98
CA THR A 132 25.01 13.82 -5.70
C THR A 132 23.56 13.50 -5.35
N ARG A 133 22.92 14.35 -4.52
CA ARG A 133 21.49 14.21 -4.21
C ARG A 133 20.63 14.31 -5.46
N ARG A 134 20.89 15.28 -6.36
CA ARG A 134 20.15 15.43 -7.63
C ARG A 134 20.31 14.19 -8.52
N GLN A 135 21.53 13.67 -8.65
CA GLN A 135 21.81 12.46 -9.44
C GLN A 135 21.11 11.23 -8.87
N TRP A 136 21.09 11.06 -7.54
CA TRP A 136 20.32 9.97 -6.91
C TRP A 136 18.83 10.08 -7.18
N MET A 137 18.25 11.28 -7.02
CA MET A 137 16.82 11.49 -7.30
C MET A 137 16.46 11.24 -8.77
N ALA A 138 17.35 11.61 -9.70
CA ALA A 138 17.15 11.35 -11.13
C ALA A 138 17.19 9.84 -11.45
N ARG A 139 18.07 9.07 -10.78
CA ARG A 139 18.11 7.61 -10.90
C ARG A 139 16.84 6.97 -10.33
N ALA A 140 16.41 7.40 -9.15
CA ALA A 140 15.15 6.95 -8.54
C ALA A 140 13.94 7.26 -9.44
N ASP A 141 13.87 8.47 -10.02
CA ASP A 141 12.83 8.85 -10.98
C ASP A 141 12.79 7.92 -12.20
N THR A 142 13.97 7.62 -12.76
CA THR A 142 14.10 6.72 -13.91
C THR A 142 13.60 5.31 -13.55
N ALA A 143 14.04 4.77 -12.41
CA ALA A 143 13.63 3.43 -11.96
C ALA A 143 12.12 3.33 -11.70
N LEU A 144 11.52 4.34 -11.06
CA LEU A 144 10.07 4.37 -10.79
C LEU A 144 9.23 4.45 -12.07
N LYS A 145 9.67 5.25 -13.06
CA LYS A 145 9.02 5.32 -14.38
C LYS A 145 9.13 3.98 -15.12
N GLN A 146 10.30 3.34 -15.08
CA GLN A 146 10.50 2.01 -15.66
C GLN A 146 9.61 0.96 -14.98
N ALA A 147 9.51 0.98 -13.65
CA ALA A 147 8.61 0.08 -12.92
C ALA A 147 7.15 0.31 -13.27
N MET A 148 6.71 1.57 -13.42
CA MET A 148 5.36 1.90 -13.87
C MET A 148 5.06 1.31 -15.25
N SER A 149 5.94 1.56 -16.23
CA SER A 149 5.79 1.02 -17.58
C SER A 149 5.77 -0.51 -17.57
N LEU A 150 6.63 -1.14 -16.76
CA LEU A 150 6.71 -2.59 -16.66
C LEU A 150 5.45 -3.18 -16.02
N LEU A 151 4.93 -2.58 -14.94
CA LEU A 151 3.66 -2.95 -14.31
C LEU A 151 2.50 -2.87 -15.30
N LEU A 152 2.37 -1.75 -16.03
CA LEU A 152 1.32 -1.58 -17.04
C LEU A 152 1.42 -2.64 -18.15
N MET A 153 2.64 -2.96 -18.60
CA MET A 153 2.87 -3.97 -19.63
C MET A 153 2.44 -5.36 -19.17
N ILE A 154 2.83 -5.80 -17.97
CA ILE A 154 2.52 -7.14 -17.46
C ILE A 154 1.08 -7.26 -16.93
N LEU A 155 0.37 -6.15 -16.72
CA LEU A 155 -1.07 -6.16 -16.40
C LEU A 155 -1.94 -6.57 -17.60
N MET A 156 -1.47 -6.35 -18.83
CA MET A 156 -2.23 -6.67 -20.03
C MET A 156 -2.50 -8.19 -20.10
N PRO A 157 -3.76 -8.65 -20.27
CA PRO A 157 -4.12 -10.07 -20.16
C PRO A 157 -3.28 -11.02 -21.02
N LEU A 158 -2.95 -10.61 -22.26
CA LEU A 158 -2.15 -11.43 -23.19
C LEU A 158 -0.67 -11.55 -22.78
N ASN A 159 -0.16 -10.56 -22.05
CA ASN A 159 1.24 -10.49 -21.63
C ASN A 159 1.45 -10.92 -20.18
N ASN A 160 0.38 -11.16 -19.43
CA ASN A 160 0.46 -11.41 -17.99
C ASN A 160 1.05 -12.81 -17.71
N PRO A 161 2.31 -12.91 -17.23
CA PRO A 161 2.96 -14.19 -17.02
C PRO A 161 2.35 -14.95 -15.83
N PHE A 162 1.76 -14.24 -14.85
CA PHE A 162 1.15 -14.83 -13.67
C PHE A 162 -0.10 -15.65 -14.03
N PHE A 163 -0.96 -15.13 -14.91
CA PHE A 163 -2.12 -15.88 -15.40
C PHE A 163 -1.71 -17.04 -16.31
N ARG A 164 -0.68 -16.86 -17.15
CA ARG A 164 -0.16 -17.94 -18.01
C ARG A 164 0.54 -19.06 -17.23
N ALA A 165 1.05 -18.74 -16.04
CA ALA A 165 1.53 -19.70 -15.05
C ALA A 165 0.41 -20.38 -14.26
N ARG A 166 -0.87 -20.07 -14.55
CA ARG A 166 -2.06 -20.61 -13.89
C ARG A 166 -2.16 -20.27 -12.40
N LEU A 167 -1.59 -19.14 -11.98
CA LEU A 167 -1.78 -18.65 -10.62
C LEU A 167 -3.23 -18.20 -10.40
N HIS A 168 -3.76 -18.45 -9.21
CA HIS A 168 -5.11 -18.03 -8.82
C HIS A 168 -5.23 -16.50 -8.87
N ILE A 169 -6.38 -15.98 -9.32
CA ILE A 169 -6.60 -14.54 -9.51
C ILE A 169 -6.35 -13.71 -8.24
N ASP A 170 -6.74 -14.22 -7.08
CA ASP A 170 -6.49 -13.53 -5.80
C ASP A 170 -5.00 -13.47 -5.47
N THR A 171 -4.25 -14.52 -5.80
CA THR A 171 -2.79 -14.55 -5.64
C THR A 171 -2.13 -13.52 -6.55
N VAL A 172 -2.56 -13.47 -7.81
CA VAL A 172 -2.09 -12.47 -8.78
C VAL A 172 -2.39 -11.06 -8.27
N GLY A 173 -3.63 -10.80 -7.84
CA GLY A 173 -4.04 -9.51 -7.31
C GLY A 173 -3.19 -9.04 -6.12
N ARG A 174 -2.93 -9.92 -5.15
CA ARG A 174 -2.06 -9.61 -4.00
C ARG A 174 -0.62 -9.31 -4.42
N ILE A 175 -0.08 -10.05 -5.39
CA ILE A 175 1.24 -9.76 -5.97
C ILE A 175 1.27 -8.36 -6.56
N PHE A 176 0.33 -8.02 -7.44
CA PHE A 176 0.30 -6.69 -8.04
C PHE A 176 0.10 -5.57 -7.02
N GLN A 177 -0.78 -5.75 -6.04
CA GLN A 177 -1.00 -4.78 -4.97
C GLN A 177 0.26 -4.57 -4.12
N MET A 178 1.00 -5.63 -3.80
CA MET A 178 2.28 -5.55 -3.08
C MET A 178 3.36 -4.82 -3.90
N LEU A 179 3.52 -5.16 -5.19
CA LEU A 179 4.49 -4.48 -6.07
C LEU A 179 4.16 -2.99 -6.24
N ALA A 180 2.88 -2.66 -6.39
CA ALA A 180 2.42 -1.28 -6.47
C ALA A 180 2.61 -0.51 -5.15
N ALA A 181 2.38 -1.14 -3.99
CA ALA A 181 2.64 -0.53 -2.69
C ALA A 181 4.13 -0.23 -2.48
N ILE A 182 5.04 -1.12 -2.91
CA ILE A 182 6.49 -0.87 -2.89
C ILE A 182 6.82 0.37 -3.73
N ALA A 183 6.36 0.40 -4.98
CA ALA A 183 6.64 1.51 -5.89
C ALA A 183 6.04 2.84 -5.41
N GLU A 184 4.81 2.84 -4.90
CA GLU A 184 4.15 4.02 -4.35
C GLU A 184 4.86 4.54 -3.10
N THR A 185 5.31 3.66 -2.20
CA THR A 185 6.08 4.04 -1.00
C THR A 185 7.42 4.68 -1.36
N LEU A 186 8.13 4.12 -2.35
CA LEU A 186 9.38 4.68 -2.86
C LEU A 186 9.15 6.05 -3.50
N ALA A 187 8.10 6.18 -4.33
CA ALA A 187 7.73 7.43 -4.97
C ALA A 187 7.34 8.53 -3.96
N PHE A 188 6.55 8.17 -2.94
CA PHE A 188 6.15 9.07 -1.86
C PHE A 188 7.36 9.49 -1.01
N THR A 189 8.22 8.54 -0.62
CA THR A 189 9.43 8.84 0.14
C THR A 189 10.34 9.80 -0.62
N LYS A 190 10.56 9.55 -1.91
CA LYS A 190 11.32 10.46 -2.78
C LYS A 190 10.70 11.86 -2.82
N GLN A 191 9.37 11.96 -2.87
CA GLN A 191 8.66 13.24 -2.86
C GLN A 191 8.89 13.99 -1.54
N LEU A 192 8.80 13.30 -0.39
CA LEU A 192 9.08 13.89 0.92
C LEU A 192 10.51 14.44 1.04
N LEU A 193 11.47 13.78 0.38
CA LEU A 193 12.88 14.19 0.38
C LEU A 193 13.17 15.33 -0.62
N ARG A 194 12.23 15.69 -1.50
CA ARG A 194 12.35 16.83 -2.41
C ARG A 194 11.78 18.08 -1.75
N VAL A 195 12.63 19.10 -1.60
CA VAL A 195 12.22 20.44 -1.13
C VAL A 195 11.38 21.19 -2.19
N GLN A 196 11.29 20.70 -3.43
CA GLN A 196 10.55 21.37 -4.53
C GLN A 196 9.46 20.48 -5.14
N ALA A 197 8.24 21.04 -5.24
CA ALA A 197 6.96 20.37 -5.45
C ALA A 197 6.58 20.06 -6.92
N THR A 198 7.54 19.89 -7.84
CA THR A 198 7.23 19.95 -9.29
C THR A 198 7.14 18.62 -10.03
N THR A 199 7.12 17.46 -9.37
CA THR A 199 6.90 16.20 -10.10
C THR A 199 5.46 15.70 -9.97
N GLN A 200 4.83 15.45 -11.12
CA GLN A 200 3.60 14.66 -11.21
C GLN A 200 3.76 13.38 -10.39
N ASN A 201 2.87 13.18 -9.42
CA ASN A 201 2.86 11.98 -8.60
C ASN A 201 2.45 10.79 -9.46
N LEU A 202 3.35 9.81 -9.55
CA LEU A 202 3.03 8.51 -10.13
C LEU A 202 1.96 7.85 -9.26
N LYS A 203 0.76 7.69 -9.82
CA LYS A 203 -0.36 7.05 -9.13
C LYS A 203 -0.41 5.59 -9.54
N TYR A 204 -0.31 4.70 -8.55
CA TYR A 204 -0.38 3.25 -8.76
C TYR A 204 -1.79 2.68 -8.52
N SER A 205 -2.78 3.55 -8.30
CA SER A 205 -4.17 3.18 -7.98
C SER A 205 -4.90 2.40 -9.08
N PHE A 206 -4.40 2.41 -10.33
CA PHE A 206 -4.93 1.54 -11.39
C PHE A 206 -4.86 0.06 -11.00
N VAL A 207 -3.88 -0.34 -10.17
CA VAL A 207 -3.80 -1.72 -9.66
C VAL A 207 -5.01 -2.08 -8.78
N ASN A 208 -5.47 -1.14 -7.94
CA ASN A 208 -6.69 -1.34 -7.15
C ASN A 208 -7.96 -1.33 -7.99
N MET A 209 -7.93 -0.72 -9.18
CA MET A 209 -9.05 -0.79 -10.13
C MET A 209 -9.08 -2.12 -10.88
N THR A 210 -7.92 -2.72 -11.14
CA THR A 210 -7.81 -4.02 -11.81
C THR A 210 -8.02 -5.19 -10.85
N PHE A 211 -7.52 -5.08 -9.62
CA PHE A 211 -7.59 -6.13 -8.61
C PHE A 211 -8.24 -5.61 -7.33
N ASP A 212 -9.25 -6.34 -6.88
CA ASP A 212 -10.08 -5.98 -5.74
C ASP A 212 -9.86 -6.89 -4.51
N ALA A 213 -8.79 -7.69 -4.49
CA ALA A 213 -8.58 -8.71 -3.46
C ALA A 213 -8.59 -8.13 -2.04
N TYR A 214 -7.82 -7.07 -1.78
CA TYR A 214 -7.86 -6.36 -0.49
C TYR A 214 -9.23 -5.74 -0.20
N GLN A 215 -9.90 -5.18 -1.20
CA GLN A 215 -11.20 -4.54 -1.03
C GLN A 215 -12.27 -5.57 -0.63
N ARG A 216 -12.29 -6.74 -1.30
CA ARG A 216 -13.16 -7.86 -0.95
C ARG A 216 -12.88 -8.39 0.45
N ASP A 217 -11.61 -8.59 0.80
CA ASP A 217 -11.23 -9.00 2.16
C ASP A 217 -11.73 -8.00 3.20
N MET A 218 -11.50 -6.71 2.97
CA MET A 218 -11.94 -5.63 3.86
C MET A 218 -13.47 -5.64 4.04
N ILE A 219 -14.23 -5.70 2.95
CA ILE A 219 -15.69 -5.77 3.02
C ILE A 219 -16.14 -7.03 3.77
N SER A 220 -15.49 -8.17 3.54
CA SER A 220 -15.82 -9.43 4.22
C SER A 220 -15.64 -9.39 5.75
N ILE A 221 -14.72 -8.54 6.24
CA ILE A 221 -14.51 -8.32 7.69
C ILE A 221 -15.26 -7.10 8.24
N GLY A 222 -16.21 -6.56 7.47
CA GLY A 222 -17.16 -5.54 7.90
C GLY A 222 -16.77 -4.10 7.57
N TRP A 223 -15.78 -3.87 6.71
CA TRP A 223 -15.51 -2.51 6.23
C TRP A 223 -16.66 -2.00 5.36
N CYS A 224 -16.97 -0.71 5.50
CA CYS A 224 -17.92 -0.02 4.65
C CYS A 224 -17.40 0.07 3.20
N PRO A 225 -18.13 -0.41 2.18
CA PRO A 225 -17.67 -0.38 0.79
C PRO A 225 -17.34 1.04 0.29
N PHE A 226 -18.09 2.07 0.68
CA PHE A 226 -17.75 3.46 0.35
C PHE A 226 -16.38 3.88 0.92
N THR A 227 -16.09 3.54 2.18
CA THR A 227 -14.79 3.82 2.80
C THR A 227 -13.67 3.07 2.10
N VAL A 228 -13.91 1.80 1.73
CA VAL A 228 -12.98 0.99 0.93
C VAL A 228 -12.71 1.66 -0.43
N GLN A 229 -13.73 2.15 -1.12
CA GLN A 229 -13.59 2.87 -2.39
C GLN A 229 -12.76 4.16 -2.23
N LEU A 230 -12.96 4.91 -1.15
CA LEU A 230 -12.16 6.11 -0.86
C LEU A 230 -10.69 5.76 -0.60
N MET A 231 -10.43 4.63 0.09
CA MET A 231 -9.07 4.17 0.33
C MET A 231 -8.40 3.60 -0.92
N ALA A 232 -9.17 2.99 -1.83
CA ALA A 232 -8.69 2.42 -3.08
C ALA A 232 -7.97 3.41 -4.00
N ALA A 233 -8.13 4.72 -3.76
CA ALA A 233 -7.39 5.78 -4.45
C ALA A 233 -5.87 5.74 -4.20
N GLU A 234 -5.41 5.08 -3.14
CA GLU A 234 -4.00 4.89 -2.80
C GLU A 234 -3.74 3.42 -2.43
N VAL A 235 -2.69 2.84 -3.03
CA VAL A 235 -2.42 1.40 -2.87
C VAL A 235 -1.94 1.10 -1.45
N CYS A 236 -1.00 1.88 -0.93
CA CYS A 236 -0.47 1.71 0.42
C CYS A 236 -1.55 1.90 1.48
N ARG A 237 -2.47 2.85 1.27
CA ARG A 237 -3.58 3.10 2.19
C ARG A 237 -4.53 1.90 2.25
N THR A 238 -4.88 1.35 1.09
CA THR A 238 -5.72 0.15 0.99
C THR A 238 -5.05 -1.07 1.60
N ALA A 239 -3.76 -1.25 1.32
CA ALA A 239 -2.97 -2.36 1.84
C ALA A 239 -2.78 -2.29 3.36
N TYR A 240 -2.57 -1.09 3.92
CA TYR A 240 -2.56 -0.89 5.37
C TYR A 240 -3.94 -1.17 5.98
N ALA A 241 -4.99 -0.58 5.43
CA ALA A 241 -6.34 -0.72 5.95
C ALA A 241 -6.84 -2.17 5.90
N SER A 242 -6.40 -2.97 4.93
CA SER A 242 -6.71 -4.40 4.86
C SER A 242 -6.03 -5.24 5.95
N THR A 243 -5.05 -4.69 6.67
CA THR A 243 -4.40 -5.36 7.82
C THR A 243 -5.09 -5.09 9.15
N VAL A 244 -6.03 -4.13 9.19
CA VAL A 244 -6.71 -3.72 10.42
C VAL A 244 -8.21 -3.97 10.30
N ARG A 245 -8.85 -4.23 11.44
CA ARG A 245 -10.30 -4.34 11.50
C ARG A 245 -10.93 -2.94 11.38
N PRO A 246 -12.09 -2.81 10.73
CA PRO A 246 -12.79 -1.55 10.67
C PRO A 246 -13.13 -1.09 12.08
N PHE A 247 -12.98 0.21 12.35
CA PHE A 247 -13.50 0.79 13.58
C PHE A 247 -15.02 0.91 13.45
N ILE A 248 -15.73 -0.14 13.87
CA ILE A 248 -17.20 -0.15 13.90
C ILE A 248 -17.66 0.52 15.19
N ARG A 249 -18.30 1.69 15.08
CA ARG A 249 -18.95 2.34 16.22
C ARG A 249 -20.21 1.56 16.65
N GLY A 250 -20.12 0.77 17.71
CA GLY A 250 -21.26 0.05 18.31
C GLY A 250 -21.88 -1.00 17.37
N ASP A 251 -23.20 -1.18 17.45
CA ASP A 251 -23.94 -2.19 16.66
C ASP A 251 -24.18 -1.81 15.20
N LEU A 252 -23.68 -0.66 14.72
CA LEU A 252 -23.94 -0.18 13.36
C LEU A 252 -23.40 -1.13 12.28
N GLY A 253 -22.26 -1.77 12.53
CA GLY A 253 -21.69 -2.77 11.59
C GLY A 253 -22.54 -4.03 11.44
N LYS A 254 -23.41 -4.35 12.42
CA LYS A 254 -24.33 -5.49 12.35
C LYS A 254 -25.58 -5.19 11.53
N LYS A 255 -25.92 -3.92 11.30
CA LYS A 255 -27.13 -3.49 10.59
C LYS A 255 -27.01 -3.48 9.06
N GLY A 256 -25.92 -4.03 8.52
CA GLY A 256 -25.74 -4.25 7.08
C GLY A 256 -25.19 -3.02 6.34
N HIS A 257 -23.92 -3.08 5.93
CA HIS A 257 -23.27 -2.08 5.07
C HIS A 257 -23.10 -2.55 3.61
N SER A 258 -23.67 -3.70 3.25
CA SER A 258 -23.52 -4.30 1.91
C SER A 258 -24.05 -3.41 0.77
N ALA A 259 -24.99 -2.50 1.06
CA ALA A 259 -25.58 -1.57 0.10
C ALA A 259 -24.97 -0.15 0.13
N CYS A 260 -23.90 0.09 0.88
CA CYS A 260 -23.34 1.43 1.04
C CYS A 260 -22.43 1.81 -0.15
N ASP A 261 -22.89 2.72 -1.01
CA ASP A 261 -22.13 3.25 -2.14
C ASP A 261 -21.96 4.79 -2.07
N LYS A 262 -21.40 5.41 -3.12
CA LYS A 262 -21.16 6.86 -3.19
C LYS A 262 -22.46 7.69 -3.17
N GLY A 263 -23.60 7.15 -3.60
CA GLY A 263 -24.91 7.82 -3.60
C GLY A 263 -25.83 7.42 -2.43
N GLY A 264 -25.53 6.30 -1.75
CA GLY A 264 -26.35 5.67 -0.72
C GLY A 264 -25.67 5.55 0.64
N CYS A 265 -24.50 6.16 0.85
CA CYS A 265 -23.88 6.22 2.17
C CYS A 265 -24.73 7.04 3.13
N ILE A 266 -25.51 6.35 3.96
CA ILE A 266 -26.37 6.87 5.04
C ILE A 266 -25.68 7.95 5.87
N VAL A 267 -24.41 7.76 6.19
CA VAL A 267 -23.65 8.68 7.07
C VAL A 267 -23.30 10.00 6.36
N ASN A 268 -23.16 9.98 5.03
CA ASN A 268 -22.75 11.15 4.25
C ASN A 268 -23.90 11.81 3.48
N ASN A 269 -25.11 11.24 3.52
CA ASN A 269 -26.29 11.84 2.91
C ASN A 269 -26.90 12.87 3.88
N ILE A 270 -26.23 14.01 4.03
CA ILE A 270 -26.73 15.12 4.82
C ILE A 270 -27.74 15.87 3.98
N ASN A 271 -28.97 16.00 4.47
CA ASN A 271 -29.92 16.92 3.86
C ASN A 271 -29.47 18.35 4.15
N CYS A 272 -28.90 19.03 3.14
CA CYS A 272 -28.37 20.39 3.29
C CYS A 272 -29.40 21.43 3.77
N ALA A 273 -30.71 21.20 3.55
CA ALA A 273 -31.74 22.12 4.02
C ALA A 273 -32.03 21.99 5.54
N THR A 274 -31.69 20.85 6.14
CA THR A 274 -31.98 20.57 7.57
C THR A 274 -30.73 20.27 8.38
N TYR A 275 -29.60 20.07 7.72
CA TYR A 275 -28.33 19.60 8.29
C TYR A 275 -28.42 18.28 9.07
N VAL A 276 -29.46 17.48 8.79
CA VAL A 276 -29.66 16.17 9.40
C VAL A 276 -29.11 15.08 8.49
N VAL A 277 -28.35 14.14 9.07
CA VAL A 277 -27.88 12.92 8.41
C VAL A 277 -29.09 12.03 8.11
N GLN A 278 -29.42 11.83 6.83
CA GLN A 278 -30.54 10.97 6.43
C GLN A 278 -30.17 9.49 6.51
N HIS A 279 -30.90 8.75 7.34
CA HIS A 279 -30.88 7.30 7.32
C HIS A 279 -31.53 6.72 6.05
N THR A 280 -31.24 5.45 5.72
CA THR A 280 -31.68 4.73 4.50
C THR A 280 -33.20 4.73 4.27
N SER A 281 -33.99 5.06 5.29
CA SER A 281 -35.45 5.13 5.21
C SER A 281 -35.95 6.40 5.90
N PRO A 282 -36.95 7.11 5.33
CA PRO A 282 -37.68 8.18 6.00
C PRO A 282 -38.33 7.76 7.33
N THR A 283 -38.42 6.45 7.59
CA THR A 283 -39.03 5.87 8.79
C THR A 283 -38.04 5.46 9.89
N CYS A 284 -36.74 5.72 9.77
CA CYS A 284 -35.76 5.41 10.83
C CYS A 284 -35.96 6.35 12.03
N GLY A 285 -36.38 5.82 13.19
CA GLY A 285 -36.46 6.56 14.45
C GLY A 285 -35.11 6.71 15.16
N CYS A 286 -34.07 7.04 14.41
CA CYS A 286 -32.68 6.98 14.84
C CYS A 286 -32.21 8.38 15.24
N ASP A 287 -31.66 8.57 16.44
CA ASP A 287 -31.25 9.90 16.91
C ASP A 287 -30.15 10.50 16.02
N PRO A 288 -30.23 11.82 15.70
CA PRO A 288 -29.22 12.49 14.90
C PRO A 288 -27.82 12.35 15.50
N LYS A 289 -26.84 11.92 14.70
CA LYS A 289 -25.44 11.84 15.10
C LYS A 289 -24.62 12.96 14.47
N GLY A 290 -24.85 14.18 14.92
CA GLY A 290 -24.04 15.36 14.59
C GLY A 290 -24.21 16.44 15.68
N PRO A 291 -23.26 17.36 15.86
CA PRO A 291 -23.48 18.54 16.70
C PRO A 291 -24.69 19.33 16.15
N PRO A 292 -25.52 19.94 17.02
CA PRO A 292 -26.57 20.86 16.61
C PRO A 292 -26.03 21.89 15.61
N LEU A 293 -26.82 22.22 14.59
CA LEU A 293 -26.42 23.19 13.57
C LEU A 293 -26.06 24.54 14.20
N GLU A 294 -26.80 24.95 15.24
CA GLU A 294 -26.57 26.17 16.02
C GLU A 294 -25.15 26.19 16.60
N ASP A 295 -24.71 25.10 17.25
CA ASP A 295 -23.36 24.98 17.81
C ASP A 295 -22.25 25.10 16.75
N VAL A 296 -22.50 24.63 15.51
CA VAL A 296 -21.54 24.72 14.40
C VAL A 296 -21.47 26.14 13.85
N VAL A 297 -22.62 26.82 13.75
CA VAL A 297 -22.69 28.21 13.27
C VAL A 297 -22.03 29.14 14.28
N ASP A 298 -22.28 28.97 15.56
CA ASP A 298 -21.68 29.77 16.64
C ASP A 298 -20.15 29.61 16.69
N ALA A 299 -19.62 28.43 16.39
CA ALA A 299 -18.18 28.18 16.37
C ALA A 299 -17.45 28.81 15.17
N LEU A 300 -18.17 29.28 14.15
CA LEU A 300 -17.63 29.88 12.93
C LEU A 300 -17.70 31.41 12.90
N GLN A 301 -18.35 32.02 13.90
CA GLN A 301 -18.44 33.48 14.09
C GLN A 301 -17.37 33.98 15.06
#